data_AF-A0A7C1PIE6-F1
#
_entry.id   AF-A0A7C1PIE6-F1
#
_cell.length_a   1.000
_cell.length_b   1.000
_cell.length_c   1.000
_cell.angle_alpha   90.00
_cell.angle_beta   90.00
_cell.angle_gamma   90.00
#
_symmetry.space_group_name_H-M   'P 1'
#
loop_
_entity.id
_entity.type
_entity.pdbx_description
1 polymer ?
#
loop_
_entity_poly.entity_id
_entity_poly.type
_entity_poly.pdbx_seq_one_letter_code
_entity_poly.pdbx_strand_id
1 'polypeptide(L)'
;MPEEIKKHLDDDWETESGLPDDFDCWIVDAKFGYLAEYTDSQGRPVPLLLWYCESPDVDLEQPIPWSLGSGWQIRAEGARVEHKDGRKRFVDSSMYGRLINRVVKDLGVNMRSRGSAKEAKVWVGLGFHMKREEVKYEGLMPERGGKTSRLMPVSYLGDRREKGKVVELPKQAKSLTEEEVTIAARETFGEFQPEDLMARLKKLALEHDQCLKFQMEAIKIPEVRSDNELKADILNDGEDGFWARVWREARG
;
A
#
# COMPACT_ATOMS: atom_id res chain seq x y z
N MET A 1 -33.84 -14.64 40.31
CA MET A 1 -32.64 -14.74 39.45
C MET A 1 -32.31 -16.21 39.33
N PRO A 2 -31.92 -16.73 38.15
CA PRO A 2 -31.10 -16.08 37.11
C PRO A 2 -31.87 -15.97 35.77
N GLU A 3 -31.76 -14.95 34.91
CA GLU A 3 -30.55 -14.26 34.41
C GLU A 3 -29.42 -15.23 34.08
N GLU A 4 -29.62 -16.10 33.10
CA GLU A 4 -28.54 -16.70 32.30
C GLU A 4 -29.19 -17.49 31.16
N ILE A 5 -28.46 -17.67 30.05
CA ILE A 5 -28.95 -18.23 28.77
C ILE A 5 -29.72 -17.24 27.88
N LYS A 6 -29.22 -16.00 27.76
CA LYS A 6 -29.10 -15.41 26.40
C LYS A 6 -27.88 -16.04 25.75
N LYS A 7 -28.07 -17.27 25.27
CA LYS A 7 -27.11 -17.94 24.39
C LYS A 7 -27.14 -17.12 23.10
N HIS A 8 -26.03 -16.45 22.80
CA HIS A 8 -25.77 -15.90 21.48
C HIS A 8 -25.98 -17.03 20.47
N LEU A 9 -27.14 -17.01 19.80
CA LEU A 9 -27.23 -17.52 18.45
C LEU A 9 -26.55 -16.45 17.63
N ASP A 10 -25.23 -16.57 17.51
CA ASP A 10 -24.51 -15.91 16.44
C ASP A 10 -25.11 -16.52 15.15
N ASP A 11 -25.72 -15.65 14.34
CA ASP A 11 -26.41 -16.05 13.13
C ASP A 11 -25.34 -16.56 12.15
N ASP A 12 -25.30 -17.88 11.90
CA ASP A 12 -24.36 -18.55 10.99
C ASP A 12 -24.41 -18.02 9.53
N TRP A 13 -25.31 -17.06 9.25
CA TRP A 13 -25.46 -16.35 7.98
C TRP A 13 -24.85 -14.95 7.98
N GLU A 14 -24.28 -14.49 9.10
CA GLU A 14 -23.54 -13.24 9.17
C GLU A 14 -22.08 -13.44 8.77
N THR A 15 -21.65 -12.77 7.71
CA THR A 15 -20.26 -12.81 7.24
C THR A 15 -19.39 -11.90 8.10
N GLU A 16 -18.47 -12.45 8.87
CA GLU A 16 -17.41 -11.67 9.50
C GLU A 16 -16.41 -11.17 8.45
N SER A 17 -15.80 -10.01 8.69
CA SER A 17 -14.89 -9.40 7.72
C SER A 17 -13.62 -10.22 7.45
N GLY A 18 -13.34 -11.22 8.30
CA GLY A 18 -12.15 -12.07 8.25
C GLY A 18 -10.83 -11.33 8.51
N LEU A 19 -10.89 -10.01 8.79
CA LEU A 19 -9.72 -9.20 9.05
C LEU A 19 -9.50 -9.07 10.56
N PRO A 20 -8.25 -9.17 11.04
CA PRO A 20 -7.90 -8.89 12.42
C PRO A 20 -8.40 -7.52 12.87
N ASP A 21 -9.35 -7.51 13.80
CA ASP A 21 -9.97 -6.29 14.29
C ASP A 21 -9.39 -5.81 15.64
N ASP A 22 -8.62 -6.68 16.30
CA ASP A 22 -8.03 -6.48 17.61
C ASP A 22 -6.79 -7.40 17.75
N PHE A 23 -5.58 -6.84 17.80
CA PHE A 23 -4.33 -7.63 17.88
C PHE A 23 -3.12 -6.81 18.35
N ASP A 24 -2.13 -7.49 18.92
CA ASP A 24 -0.83 -6.89 19.23
C ASP A 24 0.11 -6.99 18.04
N CYS A 25 0.87 -5.94 17.74
CA CYS A 25 1.84 -5.98 16.65
C CYS A 25 3.12 -5.20 16.98
N TRP A 26 4.22 -5.60 16.36
CA TRP A 26 5.50 -4.88 16.41
C TRP A 26 5.94 -4.52 15.01
N ILE A 27 6.27 -3.25 14.81
CA ILE A 27 6.73 -2.73 13.52
C ILE A 27 8.16 -3.22 13.29
N VAL A 28 8.34 -4.13 12.34
CA VAL A 28 9.65 -4.68 11.96
C VAL A 28 10.31 -3.81 10.90
N ASP A 29 9.53 -3.31 9.95
CA ASP A 29 10.00 -2.39 8.93
C ASP A 29 8.94 -1.32 8.65
N ALA A 30 9.39 -0.16 8.16
CA ALA A 30 8.52 0.93 7.77
C ALA A 30 9.12 1.67 6.59
N LYS A 31 8.31 1.86 5.54
CA LYS A 31 8.70 2.62 4.34
C LYS A 31 7.57 3.46 3.81
N PHE A 32 7.89 4.58 3.16
CA PHE A 32 6.93 5.30 2.36
C PHE A 32 6.79 4.65 0.99
N GLY A 33 5.56 4.42 0.53
CA GLY A 33 5.29 3.79 -0.75
C GLY A 33 3.94 4.17 -1.32
N TYR A 34 3.55 3.44 -2.37
CA TYR A 34 2.25 3.51 -2.99
C TYR A 34 1.64 2.11 -3.01
N LEU A 35 0.34 2.03 -2.82
CA LEU A 35 -0.46 0.82 -3.05
C LEU A 35 -1.53 1.17 -4.08
N ALA A 36 -1.74 0.27 -5.04
CA ALA A 36 -2.62 0.53 -6.19
C ALA A 36 -4.07 0.84 -5.78
N GLU A 37 -4.53 0.26 -4.67
CA GLU A 37 -5.87 0.47 -4.11
C GLU A 37 -6.06 1.85 -3.45
N TYR A 38 -4.98 2.58 -3.15
CA TYR A 38 -5.06 3.92 -2.55
C TYR A 38 -4.80 5.01 -3.59
N THR A 39 -5.90 5.52 -4.14
CA THR A 39 -5.88 6.64 -5.08
C THR A 39 -6.69 7.82 -4.57
N ASP A 40 -6.35 9.02 -5.06
CA ASP A 40 -7.14 10.22 -4.81
C ASP A 40 -8.45 10.21 -5.64
N SER A 41 -9.30 11.22 -5.47
CA SER A 41 -10.55 11.36 -6.23
C SER A 41 -10.36 11.49 -7.76
N GLN A 42 -9.12 11.64 -8.21
CA GLN A 42 -8.73 11.72 -9.62
C GLN A 42 -7.99 10.45 -10.08
N GLY A 43 -7.97 9.39 -9.26
CA GLY A 43 -7.33 8.12 -9.58
C GLY A 43 -5.80 8.14 -9.48
N ARG A 44 -5.19 9.19 -8.91
CA ARG A 44 -3.74 9.29 -8.78
C ARG A 44 -3.25 8.59 -7.52
N PRO A 45 -2.09 7.91 -7.53
CA PRO A 45 -1.52 7.29 -6.35
C PRO A 45 -1.32 8.26 -5.19
N VAL A 46 -1.77 7.88 -4.00
CA VAL A 46 -1.56 8.66 -2.77
C VAL A 46 -0.33 8.13 -2.05
N PRO A 47 0.61 8.99 -1.60
CA PRO A 47 1.74 8.54 -0.81
C PRO A 47 1.27 8.00 0.55
N LEU A 48 1.77 6.83 0.91
CA LEU A 48 1.44 6.11 2.14
C LEU A 48 2.70 5.87 2.97
N LEU A 49 2.56 5.82 4.28
CA LEU A 49 3.49 5.11 5.15
C LEU A 49 2.98 3.68 5.29
N LEU A 50 3.84 2.72 4.99
CA LEU A 50 3.58 1.29 5.06
C LEU A 50 4.29 0.73 6.29
N TRP A 51 3.54 0.18 7.22
CA TRP A 51 4.09 -0.55 8.36
C TRP A 51 4.07 -2.05 8.09
N TYR A 52 5.23 -2.67 8.13
CA TYR A 52 5.36 -4.12 8.14
C TYR A 52 5.45 -4.57 9.59
N CYS A 53 4.43 -5.31 10.02
CA CYS A 53 4.28 -5.69 11.42
C CYS A 53 4.31 -7.20 11.58
N GLU A 54 4.92 -7.65 12.66
CA GLU A 54 4.75 -9.01 13.18
C GLU A 54 3.72 -8.98 14.31
N SER A 55 2.80 -9.92 14.30
CA SER A 55 1.87 -10.17 15.41
C SER A 55 1.98 -11.63 15.86
N PRO A 56 1.92 -11.91 17.18
CA PRO A 56 1.85 -13.28 17.67
C PRO A 56 0.47 -13.91 17.43
N ASP A 57 -0.56 -13.09 17.21
CA ASP A 57 -1.96 -13.51 17.16
C ASP A 57 -2.47 -13.65 15.73
N VAL A 58 -1.91 -12.89 14.79
CA VAL A 58 -2.38 -12.81 13.41
C VAL A 58 -1.24 -12.74 12.40
N ASP A 59 -1.40 -13.42 11.28
CA ASP A 59 -0.44 -13.31 10.17
C ASP A 59 -0.78 -12.10 9.30
N LEU A 60 0.18 -11.19 9.14
CA LEU A 60 0.02 -9.92 8.42
C LEU A 60 0.87 -9.96 7.16
N GLU A 61 0.33 -10.58 6.10
CA GLU A 61 1.02 -10.66 4.81
C GLU A 61 1.15 -9.28 4.12
N GLN A 62 0.25 -8.35 4.44
CA GLN A 62 0.21 -7.02 3.85
C GLN A 62 0.56 -5.92 4.87
N PRO A 63 1.27 -4.85 4.43
CA PRO A 63 1.60 -3.76 5.32
C PRO A 63 0.35 -2.96 5.70
N ILE A 64 0.34 -2.41 6.91
CA ILE A 64 -0.71 -1.49 7.37
C ILE A 64 -0.46 -0.11 6.74
N PRO A 65 -1.37 0.41 5.89
CA PRO A 65 -1.16 1.65 5.16
C PRO A 65 -1.70 2.88 5.89
N TRP A 66 -0.90 3.95 5.94
CA TRP A 66 -1.27 5.23 6.51
C TRP A 66 -1.11 6.35 5.48
N SER A 67 -2.22 6.91 5.00
CA SER A 67 -2.18 7.95 3.97
C SER A 67 -1.65 9.29 4.49
N LEU A 68 -0.69 9.88 3.77
CA LEU A 68 -0.06 11.16 4.15
C LEU A 68 -0.93 12.37 3.79
N GLY A 69 -1.80 12.20 2.80
CA GLY A 69 -2.55 13.27 2.15
C GLY A 69 -1.83 13.82 0.91
N SER A 70 -2.45 14.80 0.26
CA SER A 70 -1.98 15.34 -1.01
C SER A 70 -0.72 16.20 -0.86
N GLY A 71 0.12 16.24 -1.91
CA GLY A 71 1.27 17.16 -2.00
C GLY A 71 2.59 16.63 -1.40
N TRP A 72 2.58 15.44 -0.79
CA TRP A 72 3.79 14.76 -0.34
C TRP A 72 4.45 13.95 -1.47
N GLN A 73 5.76 13.94 -1.49
CA GLN A 73 6.60 13.22 -2.44
C GLN A 73 7.54 12.30 -1.67
N ILE A 74 7.61 11.06 -2.12
CA ILE A 74 8.51 10.05 -1.57
C ILE A 74 9.92 10.29 -2.11
N ARG A 75 10.92 10.25 -1.23
CA ARG A 75 12.33 10.48 -1.53
C ARG A 75 13.17 9.37 -0.91
N ALA A 76 14.41 9.23 -1.39
CA ALA A 76 15.37 8.25 -0.91
C ALA A 76 14.75 6.85 -0.80
N GLU A 77 14.14 6.39 -1.90
CA GLU A 77 13.58 5.02 -2.04
C GLU A 77 12.56 4.64 -0.97
N GLY A 78 11.79 5.60 -0.45
CA GLY A 78 10.80 5.34 0.59
C GLY A 78 11.28 5.59 2.01
N ALA A 79 12.55 5.95 2.21
CA ALA A 79 13.06 6.26 3.55
C ALA A 79 12.50 7.57 4.11
N ARG A 80 12.16 8.54 3.25
CA ARG A 80 11.68 9.86 3.68
C ARG A 80 10.65 10.49 2.76
N VAL A 81 9.95 11.51 3.25
CA VAL A 81 9.00 12.31 2.47
C VAL A 81 9.23 13.81 2.57
N GLU A 82 8.95 14.50 1.48
CA GLU A 82 9.04 15.96 1.37
C GLU A 82 7.77 16.48 0.71
N HIS A 83 7.27 17.63 1.18
CA HIS A 83 6.11 18.25 0.57
C HIS A 83 6.56 19.15 -0.58
N LYS A 84 5.89 19.07 -1.74
CA LYS A 84 6.24 19.84 -2.94
C LYS A 84 6.36 21.35 -2.69
N ASP A 85 5.45 21.89 -1.87
CA ASP A 85 5.41 23.32 -1.51
C ASP A 85 6.25 23.66 -0.25
N GLY A 86 7.14 22.78 0.20
CA GLY A 86 8.00 23.02 1.36
C GLY A 86 7.31 22.92 2.73
N ARG A 87 6.06 22.44 2.79
CA ARG A 87 5.30 22.26 4.03
C ARG A 87 6.08 21.37 5.04
N LYS A 88 6.16 21.85 6.28
CA LYS A 88 6.92 21.17 7.34
C LYS A 88 6.11 20.14 8.14
N ARG A 89 4.79 20.31 8.22
CA ARG A 89 3.89 19.53 9.09
C ARG A 89 2.81 18.81 8.28
N PHE A 90 2.46 17.59 8.66
CA PHE A 90 1.31 16.87 8.12
C PHE A 90 0.00 17.54 8.54
N VAL A 91 -1.05 17.36 7.72
CA VAL A 91 -2.41 17.81 8.05
C VAL A 91 -2.93 16.89 9.16
N ASP A 92 -3.59 17.44 10.17
CA ASP A 92 -4.18 16.67 11.28
C ASP A 92 -5.28 15.70 10.82
N SER A 93 -6.03 16.06 9.78
CA SER A 93 -7.12 15.26 9.23
C SER A 93 -6.66 14.08 8.37
N SER A 94 -5.40 14.05 7.91
CA SER A 94 -4.86 12.90 7.16
C SER A 94 -4.65 11.70 8.08
N MET A 95 -4.68 10.48 7.53
CA MET A 95 -4.52 9.27 8.34
C MET A 95 -3.18 9.26 9.06
N TYR A 96 -2.11 9.67 8.40
CA TYR A 96 -0.80 9.79 9.04
C TYR A 96 -0.76 10.89 10.11
N GLY A 97 -1.46 12.01 9.91
CA GLY A 97 -1.61 13.05 10.93
C GLY A 97 -2.34 12.56 12.18
N ARG A 98 -3.45 11.82 11.99
CA ARG A 98 -4.20 11.16 13.06
C ARG A 98 -3.34 10.15 13.81
N LEU A 99 -2.57 9.33 13.08
CA LEU A 99 -1.64 8.37 13.66
C LEU A 99 -0.59 9.05 14.55
N ILE A 100 0.07 10.10 14.04
CA ILE A 100 1.05 10.87 14.82
C ILE A 100 0.41 11.45 16.08
N ASN A 101 -0.78 12.05 15.96
CA ASN A 101 -1.49 12.62 17.10
C ASN A 101 -1.82 11.52 18.13
N ARG A 102 -2.37 10.38 17.69
CA ARG A 102 -2.70 9.25 18.56
C ARG A 102 -1.46 8.76 19.33
N VAL A 103 -0.35 8.51 18.63
CA VAL A 103 0.86 7.97 19.26
C VAL A 103 1.54 9.00 20.17
N VAL A 104 1.64 10.27 19.77
CA VAL A 104 2.40 11.29 20.51
C VAL A 104 1.58 11.94 21.63
N LYS A 105 0.30 12.26 21.37
CA LYS A 105 -0.54 13.01 22.31
C LYS A 105 -1.34 12.07 23.21
N ASP A 106 -2.01 11.09 22.63
CA ASP A 106 -2.96 10.26 23.38
C ASP A 106 -2.22 9.13 24.11
N LEU A 107 -1.28 8.45 23.44
CA LEU A 107 -0.47 7.38 24.03
C LEU A 107 0.82 7.87 24.71
N GLY A 108 1.17 9.15 24.55
CA GLY A 108 2.31 9.77 25.22
C GLY A 108 3.69 9.26 24.79
N VAL A 109 3.82 8.61 23.62
CA VAL A 109 5.09 8.05 23.15
C VAL A 109 6.02 9.16 22.68
N ASN A 110 7.25 9.20 23.21
CA ASN A 110 8.25 10.18 22.82
C ASN A 110 8.87 9.85 21.45
N MET A 111 8.17 10.21 20.38
CA MET A 111 8.67 10.00 19.01
C MET A 111 9.79 10.97 18.61
N ARG A 112 9.95 12.10 19.33
CA ARG A 112 10.93 13.14 18.95
C ARG A 112 12.37 12.70 19.17
N SER A 113 12.63 11.83 20.14
CA SER A 113 13.95 11.23 20.37
C SER A 113 14.39 10.29 19.24
N ARG A 114 13.44 9.79 18.45
CA ARG A 114 13.67 8.79 17.38
C ARG A 114 14.03 9.42 16.04
N GLY A 115 13.73 10.70 15.85
CA GLY A 115 14.05 11.45 14.63
C GLY A 115 12.87 12.27 14.10
N SER A 116 12.93 12.57 12.81
CA SER A 116 11.90 13.35 12.13
C SER A 116 10.69 12.49 11.76
N ALA A 117 9.47 13.00 11.95
CA ALA A 117 8.24 12.35 11.48
C ALA A 117 8.18 12.19 9.95
N LYS A 118 9.13 12.76 9.20
CA LYS A 118 9.30 12.58 7.76
C LYS A 118 10.17 11.39 7.39
N GLU A 119 10.74 10.69 8.36
CA GLU A 119 11.58 9.50 8.16
C GLU A 119 10.81 8.26 8.58
N ALA A 120 10.80 7.21 7.76
CA ALA A 120 10.00 6.02 8.05
C ALA A 120 10.59 5.18 9.21
N LYS A 121 11.93 5.13 9.31
CA LYS A 121 12.67 4.37 10.34
C LYS A 121 12.34 4.72 11.79
N VAL A 122 11.72 5.88 12.05
CA VAL A 122 11.35 6.29 13.42
C VAL A 122 10.29 5.36 14.02
N TRP A 123 9.52 4.68 13.18
CA TRP A 123 8.45 3.77 13.59
C TRP A 123 8.95 2.36 13.92
N VAL A 124 10.06 1.93 13.31
CA VAL A 124 10.62 0.59 13.47
C VAL A 124 10.92 0.28 14.94
N GLY A 125 10.59 -0.93 15.38
CA GLY A 125 10.79 -1.45 16.74
C GLY A 125 9.67 -1.13 17.74
N LEU A 126 8.74 -0.23 17.40
CA LEU A 126 7.61 0.10 18.27
C LEU A 126 6.57 -1.02 18.23
N GLY A 127 6.05 -1.38 19.41
CA GLY A 127 4.93 -2.29 19.57
C GLY A 127 3.65 -1.54 19.92
N PHE A 128 2.54 -1.92 19.29
CA PHE A 128 1.22 -1.36 19.55
C PHE A 128 0.15 -2.44 19.62
N HIS A 129 -0.81 -2.24 20.50
CA HIS A 129 -2.09 -2.91 20.44
C HIS A 129 -2.95 -2.16 19.41
N MET A 130 -3.43 -2.86 18.40
CA MET A 130 -4.18 -2.33 17.26
C MET A 130 -5.64 -2.75 17.39
N LYS A 131 -6.56 -1.80 17.26
CA LYS A 131 -8.00 -2.07 17.33
C LYS A 131 -8.75 -1.26 16.29
N ARG A 132 -9.80 -1.83 15.69
CA ARG A 132 -10.69 -1.07 14.81
C ARG A 132 -11.60 -0.15 15.61
N GLU A 133 -11.58 1.14 15.27
CA GLU A 133 -12.46 2.16 15.82
C GLU A 133 -13.33 2.77 14.70
N GLU A 134 -14.59 3.10 15.02
CA GLU A 134 -15.43 3.91 14.12
C GLU A 134 -14.93 5.35 14.10
N VAL A 135 -14.30 5.77 13.00
CA VAL A 135 -13.93 7.17 12.79
C VAL A 135 -15.09 7.88 12.10
N LYS A 136 -15.74 8.80 12.82
CA LYS A 136 -16.72 9.73 12.26
C LYS A 136 -15.99 10.82 11.46
N TYR A 137 -16.35 10.98 10.19
CA TYR A 137 -15.95 12.15 9.39
C TYR A 137 -17.10 13.15 9.42
N GLU A 138 -16.97 14.21 10.22
CA GLU A 138 -17.90 15.33 10.12
C GLU A 138 -17.62 16.09 8.81
N GLY A 139 -18.55 16.03 7.86
CA GLY A 139 -18.64 17.02 6.77
C GLY A 139 -18.49 16.57 5.32
N LEU A 140 -18.35 15.28 4.98
CA LEU A 140 -18.07 14.91 3.56
C LEU A 140 -19.00 13.92 2.84
N MET A 141 -19.92 13.18 3.46
CA MET A 141 -20.97 12.44 2.71
C MET A 141 -22.20 12.12 3.58
N PRO A 142 -23.34 12.81 3.41
CA PRO A 142 -24.60 12.47 4.09
C PRO A 142 -25.21 11.14 3.63
N GLU A 143 -24.98 10.73 2.37
CA GLU A 143 -25.67 9.57 1.77
C GLU A 143 -25.04 8.20 2.09
N ARG A 144 -23.84 8.15 2.69
CA ARG A 144 -23.15 6.90 3.07
C ARG A 144 -22.88 6.76 4.58
N GLY A 145 -23.57 7.54 5.40
CA GLY A 145 -23.58 7.32 6.85
C GLY A 145 -22.26 7.62 7.59
N GLY A 146 -21.33 8.39 7.01
CA GLY A 146 -20.28 9.15 7.72
C GLY A 146 -19.33 8.40 8.66
N LYS A 147 -19.40 7.07 8.73
CA LYS A 147 -18.62 6.21 9.63
C LYS A 147 -17.79 5.27 8.79
N THR A 148 -16.50 5.23 9.05
CA THR A 148 -15.62 4.22 8.47
C THR A 148 -14.85 3.57 9.61
N SER A 149 -14.89 2.24 9.68
CA SER A 149 -14.14 1.47 10.66
C SER A 149 -12.66 1.46 10.24
N ARG A 150 -11.77 1.91 11.14
CA ARG A 150 -10.33 2.02 10.88
C ARG A 150 -9.54 1.37 11.99
N LEU A 151 -8.55 0.58 11.60
CA LEU A 151 -7.55 0.04 12.53
C LEU A 151 -6.66 1.19 13.05
N MET A 152 -6.56 1.32 14.37
CA MET A 152 -5.80 2.37 15.05
C MET A 152 -4.99 1.78 16.21
N PRO A 153 -3.81 2.36 16.53
CA PRO A 153 -3.11 2.00 17.76
C PRO A 153 -3.87 2.55 18.97
N VAL A 154 -4.17 1.69 19.93
CA VAL A 154 -4.93 2.01 21.15
C VAL A 154 -4.09 1.87 22.43
N SER A 155 -3.00 1.10 22.38
CA SER A 155 -2.04 0.99 23.49
C SER A 155 -0.62 0.84 22.97
N TYR A 156 0.35 1.33 23.74
CA TYR A 156 1.77 1.22 23.44
C TYR A 156 2.39 0.07 24.24
N LEU A 157 2.93 -0.92 23.54
CA LEU A 157 3.50 -2.14 24.13
C LEU A 157 5.00 -2.00 24.46
N GLY A 158 5.62 -0.90 24.02
CA GLY A 158 7.03 -0.59 24.26
C GLY A 158 7.88 -0.58 22.98
N ASP A 159 9.17 -0.29 23.17
CA ASP A 159 10.16 -0.26 22.09
C ASP A 159 11.13 -1.43 22.23
N ARG A 160 11.19 -2.27 21.21
CA ARG A 160 12.14 -3.39 21.16
C ARG A 160 13.59 -2.89 21.09
N ARG A 161 13.85 -1.66 20.65
CA ARG A 161 15.22 -1.08 20.65
C ARG A 161 15.74 -0.76 22.05
N GLU A 162 14.88 -0.40 23.00
CA GLU A 162 15.29 -0.01 24.35
C GLU A 162 15.59 -1.21 25.26
N LYS A 163 15.06 -2.40 24.95
CA LYS A 163 15.18 -3.61 25.81
C LYS A 163 16.48 -4.42 25.62
N GLY A 164 17.50 -3.89 24.93
CA GLY A 164 18.83 -4.50 24.88
C GLY A 164 18.94 -5.90 24.23
N LYS A 165 17.84 -6.50 23.77
CA LYS A 165 17.87 -7.62 22.84
C LYS A 165 17.80 -7.07 21.43
N VAL A 166 18.97 -6.86 20.83
CA VAL A 166 19.12 -7.04 19.39
C VAL A 166 18.60 -8.46 19.14
N VAL A 167 17.36 -8.57 18.65
CA VAL A 167 16.98 -9.79 17.95
C VAL A 167 17.92 -9.80 16.76
N GLU A 168 18.93 -10.68 16.80
CA GLU A 168 19.68 -11.01 15.61
C GLU A 168 18.63 -11.37 14.56
N LEU A 169 18.52 -10.54 13.53
CA LEU A 169 17.86 -10.91 12.30
C LEU A 169 18.26 -12.35 11.97
N PRO A 170 17.36 -13.23 11.51
CA PRO A 170 17.83 -14.36 10.74
C PRO A 170 18.75 -13.80 9.64
N LYS A 171 20.03 -14.18 9.67
CA LYS A 171 21.05 -13.83 8.68
C LYS A 171 20.78 -14.51 7.34
N GLN A 172 19.54 -14.43 6.85
CA GLN A 172 19.13 -14.81 5.50
C GLN A 172 18.02 -13.87 5.03
N ALA A 173 18.35 -12.58 4.91
CA ALA A 173 17.86 -11.80 3.78
C ALA A 173 19.11 -11.44 2.99
N LYS A 174 19.51 -12.32 2.06
CA LYS A 174 20.40 -11.90 0.97
C LYS A 174 19.70 -10.71 0.33
N SER A 175 20.39 -9.57 0.24
CA SER A 175 19.98 -8.52 -0.68
C SER A 175 19.99 -9.14 -2.07
N LEU A 176 18.81 -9.51 -2.56
CA LEU A 176 18.66 -10.07 -3.89
C LEU A 176 19.02 -8.94 -4.86
N THR A 177 20.04 -9.17 -5.68
CA THR A 177 20.32 -8.27 -6.81
C THR A 177 19.15 -8.31 -7.78
N GLU A 178 18.98 -7.28 -8.62
CA GLU A 178 17.90 -7.26 -9.64
C GLU A 178 17.84 -8.57 -10.46
N GLU A 179 18.99 -9.21 -10.71
CA GLU A 179 19.08 -10.51 -11.37
C GLU A 179 18.47 -11.66 -10.54
N GLU A 180 18.66 -11.68 -9.22
CA GLU A 180 18.11 -12.74 -8.37
C GLU A 180 16.60 -12.57 -8.15
N VAL A 181 16.07 -11.34 -8.17
CA VAL A 181 14.61 -11.06 -8.21
C VAL A 181 14.00 -11.56 -9.53
N THR A 182 14.73 -11.44 -10.64
CA THR A 182 14.29 -11.89 -11.97
C THR A 182 14.30 -13.41 -12.09
N ILE A 183 15.26 -14.09 -11.45
CA ILE A 183 15.34 -15.56 -11.39
C ILE A 183 14.23 -16.14 -10.48
N ALA A 184 13.98 -15.53 -9.32
CA ALA A 184 12.89 -15.96 -8.43
C ALA A 184 11.50 -15.77 -9.05
N ALA A 185 11.30 -14.71 -9.85
CA ALA A 185 10.08 -14.53 -10.64
C ALA A 185 9.93 -15.61 -11.73
N ARG A 186 11.03 -16.03 -12.37
CA ARG A 186 11.05 -17.11 -13.37
C ARG A 186 10.74 -18.49 -12.78
N GLU A 187 11.24 -18.81 -11.59
CA GLU A 187 10.99 -20.10 -10.94
C GLU A 187 9.56 -20.22 -10.40
N THR A 188 8.92 -19.09 -10.08
CA THR A 188 7.54 -19.08 -9.54
C THR A 188 6.47 -18.99 -10.64
N PHE A 189 6.79 -18.43 -11.82
CA PHE A 189 5.80 -18.15 -12.87
C PHE A 189 6.08 -18.80 -14.24
N GLY A 190 7.12 -19.62 -14.38
CA GLY A 190 7.44 -20.34 -15.62
C GLY A 190 8.10 -19.47 -16.70
N GLU A 191 8.74 -20.12 -17.68
CA GLU A 191 9.42 -19.46 -18.79
C GLU A 191 8.48 -18.58 -19.61
N PHE A 192 8.62 -17.26 -19.47
CA PHE A 192 7.91 -16.28 -20.27
C PHE A 192 8.57 -16.15 -21.66
N GLN A 193 7.86 -16.55 -22.71
CA GLN A 193 8.29 -16.40 -24.10
C GLN A 193 7.83 -15.02 -24.63
N PRO A 194 8.70 -14.21 -25.26
CA PRO A 194 8.37 -12.89 -25.81
C PRO A 194 7.19 -12.88 -26.81
N GLU A 195 6.96 -14.02 -27.48
CA GLU A 195 5.84 -14.21 -28.40
C GLU A 195 4.48 -14.06 -27.71
N ASP A 196 4.37 -14.37 -26.41
CA ASP A 196 3.12 -14.27 -25.64
C ASP A 196 2.78 -12.82 -25.26
N LEU A 197 3.78 -11.97 -25.02
CA LEU A 197 3.56 -10.55 -24.73
C LEU A 197 2.96 -9.83 -25.93
N MET A 198 3.54 -10.04 -27.12
CA MET A 198 3.06 -9.40 -28.34
C MET A 198 1.67 -9.92 -28.72
N ALA A 199 1.37 -11.20 -28.51
CA ALA A 199 0.04 -11.76 -28.69
C ALA A 199 -0.99 -11.12 -27.74
N ARG A 200 -0.65 -10.96 -26.45
CA ARG A 200 -1.51 -10.27 -25.46
C ARG A 200 -1.73 -8.80 -25.82
N LEU A 201 -0.70 -8.10 -26.27
CA LEU A 201 -0.81 -6.69 -26.69
C LEU A 201 -1.66 -6.54 -27.96
N LYS A 202 -1.50 -7.43 -28.94
CA LYS A 202 -2.36 -7.45 -30.14
C LYS A 202 -3.82 -7.69 -29.75
N LYS A 203 -4.09 -8.66 -28.86
CA LYS A 203 -5.44 -8.93 -28.36
C LYS A 203 -6.03 -7.72 -27.64
N LEU A 204 -5.27 -7.12 -26.74
CA LEU A 204 -5.67 -5.93 -25.98
C LEU A 204 -5.95 -4.73 -26.89
N ALA A 205 -5.17 -4.56 -27.96
CA ALA A 205 -5.41 -3.52 -28.96
C ALA A 205 -6.74 -3.73 -29.70
N LEU A 206 -7.07 -4.98 -30.05
CA LEU A 206 -8.33 -5.34 -30.73
C LEU A 206 -9.55 -5.30 -29.80
N GLU A 207 -9.38 -5.51 -28.50
CA GLU A 207 -10.44 -5.38 -27.48
C GLU A 207 -10.82 -3.92 -27.18
N HIS A 208 -10.01 -2.95 -27.65
CA HIS A 208 -10.21 -1.54 -27.39
C HIS A 208 -10.24 -0.70 -28.67
N ASP A 209 -11.45 -0.21 -29.01
CA ASP A 209 -11.71 0.67 -30.16
C ASP A 209 -11.05 2.04 -30.07
N GLN A 210 -10.46 2.40 -28.93
CA GLN A 210 -9.82 3.69 -28.69
C GLN A 210 -8.35 3.49 -28.32
N CYS A 211 -7.45 4.05 -29.12
CA CYS A 211 -6.00 4.02 -28.91
C CYS A 211 -5.60 4.40 -27.47
N LEU A 212 -6.21 5.46 -26.93
CA LEU A 212 -5.94 5.92 -25.56
C LEU A 212 -6.29 4.87 -24.49
N LYS A 213 -7.38 4.11 -24.68
CA LYS A 213 -7.78 3.05 -23.73
C LYS A 213 -6.81 1.88 -23.79
N PHE A 214 -6.41 1.47 -25.01
CA PHE A 214 -5.37 0.48 -25.20
C PHE A 214 -4.05 0.91 -24.52
N GLN A 215 -3.60 2.15 -24.74
CA GLN A 215 -2.36 2.67 -24.13
C GLN A 215 -2.39 2.64 -22.60
N MET A 216 -3.51 3.03 -22.00
CA MET A 216 -3.68 3.03 -20.56
C MET A 216 -3.62 1.62 -19.96
N GLU A 217 -4.16 0.61 -20.64
CA GLU A 217 -4.11 -0.78 -20.18
C GLU A 217 -2.74 -1.42 -20.48
N ALA A 218 -2.17 -1.16 -21.65
CA ALA A 218 -0.89 -1.72 -22.07
C ALA A 218 0.27 -1.23 -21.18
N ILE A 219 0.26 0.02 -20.72
CA ILE A 219 1.27 0.55 -19.80
C ILE A 219 1.16 -0.09 -18.41
N LYS A 220 0.02 -0.69 -18.03
CA LYS A 220 -0.07 -1.42 -16.77
C LYS A 220 0.71 -2.74 -16.82
N ILE A 221 1.04 -3.25 -18.01
CA ILE A 221 1.84 -4.46 -18.18
C ILE A 221 3.31 -4.14 -17.81
N PRO A 222 3.88 -4.78 -16.76
CA PRO A 222 5.24 -4.48 -16.30
C PRO A 222 6.30 -4.56 -17.39
N GLU A 223 6.17 -5.53 -18.30
CA GLU A 223 7.08 -5.79 -19.41
C GLU A 223 7.11 -4.62 -20.41
N VAL A 224 5.96 -3.97 -20.65
CA VAL A 224 5.87 -2.74 -21.45
C VAL A 224 6.51 -1.56 -20.73
N ARG A 225 6.50 -1.51 -19.39
CA ARG A 225 7.12 -0.41 -18.65
C ARG A 225 8.64 -0.51 -18.62
N SER A 226 9.15 -1.73 -18.61
CA SER A 226 10.57 -2.03 -18.54
C SER A 226 11.28 -1.92 -19.89
N ASP A 227 10.55 -2.10 -21.01
CA ASP A 227 11.07 -1.91 -22.36
C ASP A 227 10.73 -0.51 -22.90
N ASN A 228 11.73 0.37 -22.95
CA ASN A 228 11.54 1.75 -23.38
C ASN A 228 11.17 1.90 -24.87
N GLU A 229 11.62 1.00 -25.74
CA GLU A 229 11.31 1.04 -27.16
C GLU A 229 9.86 0.60 -27.39
N LEU A 230 9.48 -0.52 -26.77
CA LEU A 230 8.10 -1.01 -26.83
C LEU A 230 7.12 -0.02 -26.19
N LYS A 231 7.49 0.59 -25.06
CA LYS A 231 6.69 1.63 -24.41
C LYS A 231 6.45 2.83 -25.33
N ALA A 232 7.50 3.30 -26.00
CA ALA A 232 7.40 4.41 -26.93
C ALA A 232 6.50 4.06 -28.12
N ASP A 233 6.61 2.83 -28.62
CA ASP A 233 5.79 2.33 -29.73
C ASP A 233 4.30 2.16 -29.36
N ILE A 234 4.01 1.73 -28.13
CA ILE A 234 2.63 1.67 -27.60
C ILE A 234 2.05 3.06 -27.38
N LEU A 235 2.84 3.99 -26.83
CA LEU A 235 2.43 5.37 -26.56
C LEU A 235 2.32 6.25 -27.82
N ASN A 236 2.79 5.78 -28.96
CA ASN A 236 2.65 6.47 -30.22
C ASN A 236 1.18 6.40 -30.68
N ASP A 237 0.52 7.56 -30.72
CA ASP A 237 -0.87 7.73 -31.16
C ASP A 237 -0.99 8.02 -32.67
N GLY A 238 0.14 8.17 -33.36
CA GLY A 238 0.22 8.34 -34.80
C GLY A 238 -0.07 7.06 -35.58
N GLU A 239 -0.15 7.19 -36.91
CA GLU A 239 -0.45 6.07 -37.82
C GLU A 239 0.60 4.97 -37.82
N ASP A 240 1.80 5.27 -37.34
CA ASP A 240 2.89 4.32 -37.18
C ASP A 240 2.93 3.68 -35.79
N GLY A 241 2.02 4.02 -34.87
CA GLY A 241 1.99 3.45 -33.53
C GLY A 241 1.44 2.02 -33.46
N PHE A 242 1.79 1.29 -32.40
CA PHE A 242 1.45 -0.13 -32.24
C PHE A 242 -0.04 -0.42 -32.46
N TRP A 243 -0.92 0.37 -31.83
CA TRP A 243 -2.37 0.20 -31.94
C TRP A 243 -2.88 0.38 -33.37
N ALA A 244 -2.41 1.43 -34.05
CA ALA A 244 -2.82 1.75 -35.41
C ALA A 244 -2.36 0.67 -36.40
N ARG A 245 -1.15 0.11 -36.22
CA ARG A 245 -0.66 -1.01 -37.04
C ARG A 245 -1.49 -2.27 -36.85
N VAL A 246 -1.82 -2.63 -35.61
CA VAL A 246 -2.64 -3.83 -35.32
C VAL A 246 -4.06 -3.69 -35.91
N TRP A 247 -4.67 -2.52 -35.80
CA TRP A 247 -5.99 -2.26 -36.39
C TRP A 247 -5.98 -2.23 -37.92
N ARG A 248 -4.88 -1.82 -38.53
CA ARG A 248 -4.69 -1.86 -39.99
C ARG A 248 -4.51 -3.29 -40.47
N GLU A 249 -3.70 -4.10 -39.78
CA GLU A 249 -3.52 -5.53 -40.06
C GLU A 249 -4.81 -6.34 -39.94
N ALA A 250 -5.70 -5.99 -39.00
CA ALA A 250 -6.95 -6.71 -38.77
C ALA A 250 -8.11 -6.30 -39.72
N ARG A 251 -7.97 -5.19 -40.45
CA ARG A 251 -9.01 -4.63 -41.34
C ARG A 251 -8.62 -4.60 -42.82
N GLY A 252 -7.35 -4.88 -43.13
CA GLY A 252 -6.88 -5.17 -44.49
C GLY A 252 -7.12 -6.64 -44.85
#